data_AF-A0AB74M794-F1
#
_entry.id   AF-A0AB74M794-F1
#
_cell.length_a   1.000
_cell.length_b   1.000
_cell.length_c   1.000
_cell.angle_alpha   90.00
_cell.angle_beta   90.00
_cell.angle_gamma   90.00
#
_symmetry.space_group_name_H-M   'P 1'
#
loop_
_entity.id
_entity.type
_entity.pdbx_description
1 polymer ?
#
loop_
_entity_poly.entity_id
_entity_poly.type
_entity_poly.pdbx_seq_one_letter_code
_entity_poly.pdbx_strand_id
1 'polypeptide(L)'
;LRLAAMFLYLNRHSFNGLFRVNGKGDFNVPFGCYRKPYFPEREIRAFADKANSTRTLLIHADFKDTLNSASHLFGMGNTLCVYC
;
A
#
# COMPACT_ATOMS: atom_id res chain seq x y z
N LEU A 1 14.20 -0.25 -0.92
CA LEU A 1 14.07 1.07 -1.59
C LEU A 1 13.85 0.98 -3.10
N ARG A 2 14.75 0.36 -3.89
CA ARG A 2 14.60 0.27 -5.37
C ARG A 2 13.27 -0.33 -5.82
N LEU A 3 12.84 -1.45 -5.24
CA LEU A 3 11.55 -2.08 -5.58
C LEU A 3 10.33 -1.21 -5.25
N ALA A 4 10.36 -0.46 -4.14
CA ALA A 4 9.28 0.46 -3.77
C ALA A 4 9.17 1.64 -4.74
N ALA A 5 10.31 2.22 -5.14
CA ALA A 5 10.35 3.27 -6.17
C ALA A 5 9.86 2.74 -7.53
N MET A 6 10.27 1.52 -7.89
CA MET A 6 9.82 0.85 -9.12
C MET A 6 8.33 0.53 -9.09
N PHE A 7 7.78 0.10 -7.94
CA PHE A 7 6.35 -0.11 -7.77
C PHE A 7 5.56 1.17 -8.02
N LEU A 8 5.97 2.30 -7.42
CA LEU A 8 5.35 3.60 -7.67
C LEU A 8 5.45 4.02 -9.13
N TYR A 9 6.63 3.85 -9.74
CA TYR A 9 6.85 4.14 -11.14
C TYR A 9 5.90 3.33 -12.04
N LEU A 10 5.86 2.01 -11.88
CA LEU A 10 5.00 1.12 -12.64
C LEU A 10 3.51 1.46 -12.44
N ASN A 11 3.09 1.73 -11.20
CA ASN A 11 1.71 2.14 -10.91
C ASN A 11 1.32 3.45 -11.60
N ARG A 12 2.22 4.42 -11.75
CA ARG A 12 1.91 5.70 -12.43
C ARG A 12 2.03 5.64 -13.95
N HIS A 13 2.78 4.69 -14.50
CA HIS A 13 3.12 4.63 -15.92
C HIS A 13 2.42 3.49 -16.68
N SER A 14 1.89 2.48 -15.98
CA SER A 14 1.22 1.32 -16.58
C SER A 14 -0.28 1.53 -16.75
N PHE A 15 -0.89 0.77 -17.65
CA PHE A 15 -2.31 0.88 -17.99
C PHE A 15 -3.23 0.90 -16.75
N ASN A 16 -4.03 1.97 -16.64
CA ASN A 16 -4.98 2.24 -15.55
C ASN A 16 -4.40 2.19 -14.14
N GLY A 17 -3.08 2.33 -14.01
CA GLY A 17 -2.37 2.16 -12.74
C GLY A 17 -2.58 0.80 -12.08
N LEU A 18 -2.83 -0.24 -12.89
CA LEU A 18 -3.02 -1.58 -12.38
C LEU A 18 -1.71 -2.14 -11.81
N PHE A 19 -1.82 -2.90 -10.72
CA PHE A 19 -0.77 -3.81 -10.28
C PHE A 19 -1.25 -5.24 -10.50
N ARG A 20 -0.59 -5.98 -11.40
CA ARG A 20 -0.93 -7.36 -11.73
C ARG A 20 0.33 -8.18 -11.97
N VAL A 21 0.34 -9.38 -11.41
CA VAL A 21 1.40 -10.36 -11.60
C VAL A 21 0.84 -11.64 -12.22
N ASN A 22 1.70 -12.40 -12.91
CA ASN A 22 1.36 -13.73 -13.41
C ASN A 22 1.56 -14.80 -12.31
N GLY A 23 1.28 -16.07 -12.62
CA GLY A 23 1.48 -17.19 -11.67
C GLY A 23 2.94 -17.44 -11.27
N LYS A 24 3.92 -16.81 -11.93
CA LYS A 24 5.34 -16.83 -11.57
C LYS A 24 5.75 -15.64 -10.69
N GLY A 25 4.84 -14.68 -10.47
CA GLY A 25 5.10 -13.45 -9.72
C GLY A 25 5.62 -12.29 -10.57
N ASP A 26 5.74 -12.44 -11.89
CA ASP A 26 6.23 -11.36 -12.75
C ASP A 26 5.13 -10.34 -13.04
N PHE A 27 5.47 -9.05 -12.94
CA PHE A 27 4.60 -7.96 -13.35
C PHE A 27 4.25 -8.06 -14.84
N ASN A 28 2.97 -7.93 -15.20
CA ASN A 28 2.49 -8.14 -16.57
C ASN A 28 1.47 -7.10 -17.06
N VAL A 29 1.55 -5.86 -16.56
CA VAL A 29 0.69 -4.75 -17.03
C VAL A 29 1.42 -3.99 -18.14
N PRO A 30 0.78 -3.72 -19.30
CA PRO A 30 1.39 -2.95 -20.36
C PRO A 30 1.55 -1.47 -20.00
N PHE A 31 2.40 -0.77 -20.75
CA PHE A 31 2.58 0.68 -20.63
C PHE A 31 1.26 1.44 -20.91
N GLY A 32 0.95 2.45 -20.10
CA GLY A 32 -0.33 3.16 -20.11
C GLY A 32 -0.40 4.37 -21.04
N CYS A 33 0.70 4.74 -21.70
CA CYS A 33 0.77 5.85 -22.68
C CYS A 33 0.30 7.21 -22.15
N TYR A 34 0.43 7.48 -20.85
CA TYR A 34 0.09 8.76 -20.27
C TYR A 34 1.07 9.85 -20.72
N ARG A 35 0.55 10.99 -21.21
CA ARG A 35 1.36 12.12 -21.68
C ARG A 35 2.26 12.72 -20.59
N LYS A 36 1.77 12.79 -19.36
CA LYS A 36 2.50 13.32 -18.21
C LYS A 36 1.98 12.67 -16.92
N PRO A 37 2.54 11.53 -16.50
CA PRO A 37 2.23 10.92 -15.21
C PRO A 37 2.47 11.91 -14.06
N TYR A 38 1.52 11.99 -13.12
CA TYR A 38 1.68 12.81 -11.92
C TYR A 38 2.62 12.13 -10.92
N PHE A 39 3.58 12.88 -10.40
CA PHE A 39 4.44 12.45 -9.28
C PHE A 39 3.82 12.90 -7.94
N PRO A 40 3.36 11.97 -7.10
CA PRO A 40 2.58 12.29 -5.90
C PRO A 40 3.48 12.63 -4.69
N GLU A 41 4.35 13.63 -4.81
CA GLU A 41 5.31 13.97 -3.75
C GLU A 41 4.60 14.40 -2.45
N ARG A 42 3.59 15.26 -2.57
CA ARG A 42 2.86 15.81 -1.42
C ARG A 42 2.14 14.71 -0.65
N GLU A 43 1.54 13.77 -1.37
CA GLU A 43 0.80 12.65 -0.81
C GLU A 43 1.74 11.65 -0.15
N ILE A 44 2.93 11.40 -0.72
CA ILE A 44 3.95 10.55 -0.10
C ILE A 44 4.38 11.13 1.25
N ARG A 45 4.67 12.44 1.31
CA ARG A 45 5.06 13.12 2.55
C ARG A 45 3.93 13.10 3.57
N ALA A 46 2.71 13.45 3.17
CA ALA A 46 1.55 13.45 4.05
C ALA A 46 1.23 12.05 4.61
N PHE A 47 1.37 10.99 3.79
CA PHE A 47 1.22 9.61 4.23
C PHE A 47 2.27 9.25 5.29
N ALA A 48 3.55 9.59 5.05
CA ALA A 48 4.62 9.33 5.99
C ALA A 48 4.42 10.07 7.33
N ASP A 49 4.08 11.35 7.28
CA ASP A 49 3.82 12.16 8.49
C ASP A 49 2.66 11.58 9.30
N LYS A 50 1.57 11.22 8.62
CA LYS A 50 0.41 10.61 9.28
C LYS A 50 0.79 9.28 9.91
N ALA A 51 1.39 8.36 9.15
CA ALA A 51 1.78 7.04 9.64
C ALA A 51 2.73 7.10 10.84
N ASN A 52 3.71 8.02 10.81
CA ASN A 52 4.65 8.22 11.91
C ASN A 52 3.95 8.80 13.15
N SER A 53 3.15 9.86 12.98
CA SER A 53 2.47 10.52 14.10
C SER A 53 1.45 9.64 14.81
N THR A 54 0.78 8.73 14.08
CA THR A 54 -0.20 7.78 14.66
C THR A 54 0.40 6.45 15.07
N ARG A 55 1.73 6.26 14.92
CA ARG A 55 2.41 4.98 15.17
C ARG A 55 1.75 3.81 14.43
N THR A 56 1.40 4.05 13.16
CA THR A 56 0.70 3.07 12.32
C THR A 56 1.54 1.81 12.13
N LEU A 57 0.92 0.64 12.33
CA LEU A 57 1.51 -0.65 12.00
C LEU A 57 1.00 -1.11 10.63
N LEU A 58 1.91 -1.39 9.70
CA LEU A 58 1.60 -1.98 8.40
C LEU A 58 1.98 -3.47 8.43
N ILE A 59 1.00 -4.34 8.26
CA ILE A 59 1.17 -5.79 8.37
C ILE A 59 0.78 -6.44 7.04
N HIS A 60 1.64 -7.31 6.53
CA HIS A 60 1.37 -8.13 5.34
C HIS A 60 1.09 -9.57 5.78
N ALA A 61 -0.18 -9.93 5.88
CA ALA A 61 -0.67 -11.24 6.29
C ALA A 61 -2.10 -11.47 5.75
N ASP A 62 -2.64 -12.68 5.93
CA ASP A 62 -4.05 -12.95 5.65
C ASP A 62 -4.95 -12.08 6.53
N PHE A 63 -6.12 -11.71 6.02
CA PHE A 63 -7.04 -10.84 6.75
C PHE A 63 -7.43 -11.43 8.12
N LYS A 64 -7.59 -12.76 8.24
CA LYS A 64 -7.92 -13.41 9.53
C LYS A 64 -6.81 -13.20 10.55
N ASP A 65 -5.55 -13.32 10.12
CA ASP A 65 -4.39 -13.12 10.98
C ASP A 65 -4.28 -11.66 11.43
N THR A 66 -4.56 -10.71 10.52
CA THR A 66 -4.55 -9.28 10.85
C THR A 66 -5.65 -8.89 11.84
N LEU A 67 -6.85 -9.47 11.74
CA LEU A 67 -7.96 -9.23 12.67
C LEU A 67 -7.68 -9.79 14.07
N ASN A 68 -7.12 -11.00 14.15
CA ASN A 68 -6.69 -11.61 15.40
C ASN A 68 -5.58 -10.77 16.06
N SER A 69 -4.60 -10.34 15.27
CA SER A 69 -3.50 -9.49 15.74
C SER A 69 -4.01 -8.14 16.27
N ALA A 70 -4.92 -7.49 15.54
CA ALA A 70 -5.49 -6.21 15.96
C ALA A 70 -6.26 -6.33 17.28
N SER A 71 -7.03 -7.41 17.46
CA SER A 71 -7.78 -7.67 18.70
C SER A 71 -6.84 -7.85 19.90
N HIS A 72 -5.71 -8.52 19.72
CA HIS A 72 -4.72 -8.69 20.79
C HIS A 72 -3.94 -7.41 21.09
N LEU A 73 -3.48 -6.71 20.04
CA LEU A 73 -2.64 -5.51 20.16
C LEU A 73 -3.40 -4.29 20.68
N PHE A 74 -4.69 -4.17 20.34
CA PHE A 74 -5.47 -2.96 20.60
C PHE A 74 -6.74 -3.21 21.43
N GLY A 75 -7.13 -4.46 21.70
CA GLY A 75 -8.38 -4.78 22.38
C GLY A 75 -8.34 -4.71 23.92
N MET A 76 -7.17 -4.60 24.54
CA MET A 76 -7.08 -4.45 26.01
C MET A 76 -7.27 -2.98 26.42
N GLY A 77 -8.51 -2.61 26.72
CA GLY A 77 -8.85 -1.32 27.31
C GLY A 77 -9.11 -0.17 26.32
N ASN A 78 -9.02 -0.42 25.01
CA ASN A 78 -9.38 0.55 23.98
C ASN A 78 -10.57 0.09 23.14
N THR A 79 -11.29 1.04 22.55
CA THR A 79 -12.30 0.75 21.53
C THR A 79 -11.60 0.41 20.21
N LEU A 80 -11.82 -0.81 19.70
CA LEU A 80 -11.37 -1.25 18.38
C LEU A 80 -12.51 -1.06 17.36
N CYS A 81 -12.23 -0.32 16.28
CA CYS A 81 -13.09 -0.24 15.10
C CYS A 81 -12.38 -0.90 13.92
N VAL A 82 -13.09 -1.78 13.20
CA VAL A 82 -12.57 -2.50 12.03
C VAL A 82 -13.29 -2.02 10.78
N TYR A 83 -12.54 -1.69 9.74
CA TYR A 83 -13.02 -1.35 8.40
C TYR A 83 -12.42 -2.34 7.40
N CYS A 84 -13.29 -3.05 6.66
CA CYS A 84 -12.93 -4.03 5.63
C CYS A 84 -13.35 -3.53 4.25
#